data_AF-A0A8I0L1M9-F1
#
_entry.id   AF-A0A8I0L1M9-F1
#
_cell.length_a   1.000
_cell.length_b   1.000
_cell.length_c   1.000
_cell.angle_alpha   90.00
_cell.angle_beta   90.00
_cell.angle_gamma   90.00
#
_symmetry.space_group_name_H-M   'P 1'
#
loop_
_entity.id
_entity.type
_entity.pdbx_description
1 polymer ?
#
loop_
_entity_poly.entity_id
_entity_poly.type
_entity_poly.pdbx_seq_one_letter_code
_entity_poly.pdbx_strand_id
1 'polypeptide(L)'
;SGGLHGVGSSVVNALSTYMDVEISRDGYVHHDRYERGVPTVELVNGLLPTIGKTKKTGTKINFLPDPEIFEKTRFKEDEVKSRLHETAYL
;
A
#
# COMPACT_ATOMS: atom_id res chain seq x y z
N SER A 1 -13.69 6.93 -11.74
CA SER A 1 -12.81 6.77 -10.56
C SER A 1 -13.01 7.98 -9.65
N GLY A 2 -12.91 7.82 -8.32
CA GLY A 2 -13.02 8.94 -7.37
C GLY A 2 -11.71 9.73 -7.18
N GLY A 3 -10.57 9.14 -7.53
CA GLY A 3 -9.26 9.82 -7.46
C GLY A 3 -9.02 10.71 -8.68
N LEU A 4 -8.77 12.00 -8.45
CA LEU A 4 -8.51 13.00 -9.50
C LEU A 4 -7.11 13.61 -9.45
N HIS A 5 -6.44 13.52 -8.30
CA HIS A 5 -5.21 14.27 -8.04
C HIS A 5 -3.92 13.47 -8.25
N GLY A 6 -3.98 12.13 -8.32
CA GLY A 6 -2.79 11.28 -8.49
C GLY A 6 -1.82 11.26 -7.30
N VAL A 7 -2.14 11.92 -6.18
CA VAL A 7 -1.25 12.06 -5.02
C VAL A 7 -1.61 11.19 -3.82
N GLY A 8 -2.73 10.45 -3.86
CA GLY A 8 -3.22 9.73 -2.68
C GLY A 8 -2.22 8.68 -2.16
N SER A 9 -1.70 7.84 -3.05
CA SER A 9 -0.74 6.79 -2.69
C SER A 9 0.63 7.34 -2.28
N SER A 10 1.10 8.41 -2.93
CA SER A 10 2.39 9.03 -2.57
C SER A 10 2.34 9.69 -1.20
N VAL A 11 1.22 10.32 -0.84
CA VAL A 11 1.02 10.88 0.52
C VAL A 11 1.00 9.76 1.56
N VAL A 12 0.27 8.66 1.33
CA VAL A 12 0.28 7.52 2.26
C VAL A 12 1.70 6.97 2.46
N ASN A 13 2.46 6.82 1.36
CA ASN A 13 3.84 6.35 1.44
C ASN A 13 4.74 7.30 2.24
N ALA A 14 4.67 8.61 1.95
CA ALA A 14 5.51 9.62 2.60
C ALA A 14 5.24 9.76 4.10
N LEU A 15 4.00 9.49 4.55
CA LEU A 15 3.58 9.63 5.94
C LEU A 15 3.58 8.30 6.72
N SER A 16 4.18 7.25 6.16
CA SER A 16 4.26 5.93 6.80
C SER A 16 5.68 5.60 7.22
N THR A 17 5.84 4.95 8.38
CA THR A 17 7.13 4.34 8.78
C THR A 17 7.58 3.34 7.72
N TYR A 18 6.65 2.51 7.24
CA TYR A 18 6.87 1.66 6.08
C TYR A 18 5.59 1.51 5.24
N MET A 19 5.78 1.19 3.97
CA MET A 19 4.73 0.72 3.06
C MET A 19 5.26 -0.49 2.29
N ASP A 20 4.49 -1.58 2.31
CA ASP A 20 4.78 -2.85 1.66
C ASP A 20 3.74 -3.09 0.56
N VAL A 21 4.20 -3.39 -0.65
CA VAL A 21 3.37 -3.49 -1.85
C VAL A 21 3.61 -4.84 -2.51
N GLU A 22 2.54 -5.61 -2.65
CA GLU A 22 2.53 -6.86 -3.42
C GLU A 22 1.62 -6.70 -4.63
N ILE A 23 2.17 -6.91 -5.83
CA ILE A 23 1.45 -6.81 -7.10
C ILE A 23 1.38 -8.20 -7.72
N SER A 24 0.17 -8.78 -7.76
CA SER A 24 -0.09 -10.03 -8.47
C SER A 24 -0.48 -9.73 -9.91
N ARG A 25 0.40 -10.01 -10.86
CA ARG A 25 0.21 -9.76 -12.29
C ARG A 25 1.03 -10.72 -13.15
N ASP A 26 0.53 -11.05 -14.34
CA ASP A 26 1.26 -11.84 -15.36
C ASP A 26 1.79 -13.19 -14.86
N GLY A 27 1.07 -13.82 -13.91
CA GLY A 27 1.42 -15.11 -13.33
C GLY A 27 2.37 -15.04 -12.13
N TYR A 28 2.75 -13.83 -11.69
CA TYR A 28 3.75 -13.60 -10.66
C TYR A 28 3.27 -12.63 -9.59
N VAL A 29 3.89 -12.71 -8.40
CA VAL A 29 3.77 -11.72 -7.34
C VAL A 29 5.07 -10.92 -7.33
N HIS A 30 4.97 -9.62 -7.63
CA HIS A 30 6.06 -8.67 -7.51
C HIS A 30 5.98 -7.98 -6.15
N HIS A 31 7.14 -7.69 -5.56
CA HIS A 31 7.22 -7.07 -4.24
C HIS A 31 8.01 -5.77 -4.32
N ASP A 32 7.53 -4.77 -3.60
CA ASP A 32 8.21 -3.50 -3.37
C ASP A 32 8.02 -3.09 -1.92
N ARG A 33 8.96 -2.34 -1.37
CA ARG A 33 8.89 -1.84 0.01
C ARG A 33 9.53 -0.48 0.11
N TYR A 34 8.91 0.35 0.94
CA TYR A 34 9.35 1.70 1.22
C TYR A 34 9.45 1.89 2.73
N GLU A 35 10.40 2.71 3.15
CA GLU A 35 10.55 3.21 4.51
C GLU A 35 10.56 4.74 4.46
N ARG A 36 9.59 5.37 5.14
CA ARG A 36 9.42 6.84 5.14
C ARG A 36 9.47 7.46 3.73
N GLY A 37 8.80 6.81 2.77
CA GLY A 37 8.74 7.23 1.38
C GLY A 37 9.91 6.79 0.49
N VAL A 38 10.98 6.23 1.05
CA VAL A 38 12.19 5.83 0.30
C VAL A 38 12.12 4.34 -0.06
N PRO A 39 12.30 3.94 -1.33
CA PRO A 39 12.29 2.53 -1.71
C PRO A 39 13.47 1.79 -1.07
N THR A 40 13.22 0.61 -0.54
CA THR A 40 14.21 -0.24 0.16
C THR A 40 14.43 -1.59 -0.52
N VAL A 41 13.73 -1.86 -1.63
CA VAL A 41 13.87 -3.08 -2.42
C VAL A 41 14.68 -2.79 -3.67
N GLU A 42 15.74 -3.57 -3.87
CA GLU A 42 16.55 -3.47 -5.08
C GLU A 42 15.83 -4.08 -6.29
N LEU A 43 16.00 -3.43 -7.44
CA LEU A 43 15.48 -3.91 -8.70
C LEU A 43 16.38 -5.02 -9.26
N VAL A 44 15.77 -6.07 -9.78
CA VAL A 44 16.45 -7.15 -10.51
C VAL A 44 16.28 -6.88 -12.00
N ASN A 45 17.38 -6.56 -12.70
CA ASN A 45 17.36 -6.17 -14.12
C ASN A 45 16.42 -4.98 -14.41
N GLY A 46 16.33 -4.03 -13.49
CA GLY A 46 15.44 -2.87 -13.61
C GLY A 46 13.95 -3.17 -13.35
N LEU A 47 13.62 -4.37 -12.85
CA LEU A 47 12.26 -4.79 -12.52
C LEU A 47 12.13 -5.10 -11.02
N LEU A 48 10.91 -4.97 -10.49
CA LEU A 48 10.61 -5.40 -9.13
C LEU A 48 10.86 -6.90 -8.96
N PRO A 49 11.46 -7.33 -7.82
CA PRO A 49 11.68 -8.74 -7.57
C PRO A 49 10.38 -9.51 -7.53
N THR A 50 10.41 -10.70 -8.10
CA THR A 50 9.31 -11.65 -8.03
C THR A 50 9.48 -12.55 -6.82
N ILE A 51 8.49 -12.54 -5.93
CA ILE A 51 8.50 -13.33 -4.70
C ILE A 51 7.70 -14.65 -4.82
N GLY A 52 7.00 -14.87 -5.93
CA GLY A 52 6.29 -16.13 -6.17
C GLY A 52 5.48 -16.17 -7.45
N LYS A 53 4.92 -17.35 -7.76
CA LYS A 53 3.94 -17.56 -8.84
C LYS A 53 2.52 -17.48 -8.28
N THR A 54 1.59 -16.94 -9.06
CA THR A 54 0.18 -16.84 -8.68
C THR A 54 -0.72 -16.93 -9.90
N LYS A 55 -1.94 -17.45 -9.71
CA LYS A 55 -3.02 -17.36 -10.71
C LYS A 55 -3.96 -16.18 -10.45
N LYS A 56 -3.77 -15.48 -9.33
CA LYS A 56 -4.60 -14.34 -8.92
C LYS A 56 -4.06 -13.06 -9.56
N THR A 57 -4.92 -12.06 -9.65
CA THR A 57 -4.55 -10.69 -9.99
C THR A 57 -4.96 -9.76 -8.85
N GLY A 58 -4.25 -8.65 -8.69
CA GLY A 58 -4.59 -7.63 -7.71
C GLY A 58 -3.38 -6.98 -7.06
N THR A 59 -3.66 -5.98 -6.24
CA THR A 59 -2.66 -5.23 -5.49
C THR A 59 -3.00 -5.29 -4.02
N LYS A 60 -2.02 -5.65 -3.19
CA LYS A 60 -2.10 -5.56 -1.75
C LYS A 60 -1.13 -4.48 -1.30
N ILE A 61 -1.65 -3.56 -0.50
CA ILE A 61 -0.87 -2.50 0.12
C ILE A 61 -1.01 -2.67 1.63
N ASN A 62 0.11 -2.69 2.33
CA ASN A 62 0.16 -2.70 3.78
C ASN A 62 1.05 -1.55 4.25
N PHE A 63 0.59 -0.73 5.18
CA PHE A 63 1.36 0.44 5.63
C PHE A 63 1.19 0.64 7.13
N LEU A 64 2.16 1.31 7.74
CA LEU A 64 2.12 1.70 9.14
C LEU A 64 2.31 3.22 9.24
N PRO A 65 1.34 3.97 9.79
CA PRO A 65 1.48 5.41 9.99
C PRO A 65 2.71 5.76 10.86
N ASP A 66 3.42 6.81 10.50
CA ASP A 66 4.63 7.23 11.21
C ASP A 66 4.30 7.90 12.57
N PRO A 67 4.75 7.34 13.71
CA PRO A 67 4.49 7.91 15.03
C PRO A 67 5.24 9.22 15.30
N GLU A 68 6.23 9.58 14.48
CA GLU A 68 6.87 10.90 14.56
C GLU A 68 6.03 12.00 13.90
N ILE A 69 5.10 11.62 13.01
CA ILE A 69 4.21 12.54 12.28
C ILE A 69 2.84 12.61 12.96
N PHE A 70 2.30 11.47 13.39
CA PHE A 70 0.96 11.37 13.96
C PHE A 70 0.99 11.14 15.47
N GLU A 71 0.24 11.95 16.22
CA GLU A 71 0.05 11.73 17.67
C GLU A 71 -0.63 10.39 18.00
N LYS A 72 -1.49 9.90 17.11
CA LYS A 72 -2.21 8.63 17.25
C LYS A 72 -2.10 7.83 15.96
N THR A 73 -1.48 6.66 16.04
CA THR A 73 -1.29 5.74 14.90
C THR A 73 -2.25 4.55 14.91
N ARG A 74 -2.98 4.34 16.02
CA ARG A 74 -4.00 3.29 16.13
C ARG A 74 -5.29 3.74 15.44
N PHE A 75 -5.67 3.00 14.40
CA PHE A 75 -6.98 3.17 13.77
C PHE A 75 -8.11 2.75 14.73
N LYS A 76 -9.22 3.49 14.70
CA LYS A 76 -10.46 3.09 15.37
C LYS A 76 -11.25 2.18 14.45
N GLU A 77 -11.58 1.00 14.96
CA GLU A 77 -12.25 -0.05 14.23
C GLU A 77 -13.64 0.38 13.75
N ASP A 78 -14.37 1.14 14.58
CA ASP A 78 -15.71 1.65 14.25
C ASP A 78 -15.70 2.63 13.07
N GLU A 79 -14.70 3.52 13.01
CA GLU A 79 -14.56 4.50 11.91
C GLU A 79 -14.24 3.78 10.59
N VAL A 80 -13.33 2.81 10.62
CA VAL A 80 -13.00 1.99 9.44
C VAL A 80 -14.22 1.19 8.97
N LYS A 81 -14.93 0.55 9.90
CA LYS A 81 -16.12 -0.25 9.59
C LYS A 81 -17.23 0.59 8.99
N SER A 82 -17.49 1.78 9.55
CA SER A 82 -18.49 2.71 9.01
C SER A 82 -18.18 3.08 7.57
N ARG A 83 -16.91 3.41 7.28
CA ARG A 83 -16.48 3.80 5.93
C ARG A 83 -16.59 2.67 4.90
N LEU A 84 -16.21 1.46 5.30
CA LEU A 84 -16.35 0.28 4.44
C LEU A 84 -17.82 -0.06 4.18
N HIS A 85 -18.68 0.09 5.20
CA HIS A 85 -20.11 -0.14 5.08
C HIS A 85 -20.75 0.85 4.09
N GLU A 86 -20.49 2.15 4.21
CA GLU A 86 -20.95 3.17 3.26
C GLU A 86 -20.50 2.85 1.82
N THR A 87 -19.25 2.42 1.65
CA THR A 87 -18.70 2.10 0.33
C THR A 87 -19.36 0.87 -0.30
N ALA A 88 -19.85 -0.08 0.50
CA ALA A 88 -20.52 -1.28 -0.01
C ALA A 88 -21.92 -1.03 -0.60
N TYR A 89 -22.55 0.11 -0.27
CA TYR A 89 -23.84 0.50 -0.84
C TYR A 89 -23.73 1.34 -2.12
N LEU A 90 -22.53 1.83 -2.43
CA LEU A 90 -22.23 2.67 -3.60
C LEU A 90 -21.62 1.84 -4.73
#